data_AF-A0A819M2Q9-F1
#
_entry.id   AF-A0A819M2Q9-F1
#
_cell.length_a   1.000
_cell.length_b   1.000
_cell.length_c   1.000
_cell.angle_alpha   90.00
_cell.angle_beta   90.00
_cell.angle_gamma   90.00
#
_symmetry.space_group_name_H-M   'P 1'
#
loop_
_entity.id
_entity.type
_entity.pdbx_description
1 polymer ?
#
loop_
_entity_poly.entity_id
_entity_poly.type
_entity_poly.pdbx_seq_one_letter_code
_entity_poly.pdbx_strand_id
1 'polypeptide(L)'
;MACSSTTITVSGHNAQWEWEGDKSIWQQYPINIQQEISQAFDTGNKEVDVNITDEISMTIKFNDMIQMNKKTKFMRRIRLCLELKDENGFFIYEWQNENKKWEPYIAEIMIKIVDAINNDQTTLSVTSQNRSYNIDLKKLIQTNTSTNVTRKIHRIKSMAKLPSNTSTTSNKRSLENDEEPTESTTKKRAVSASSGSEKSSVRTVTTIAGQAPVDVECKTLFGKVHVYSENKDIFDCMLNQTNIGNNNNKFYLIQLLEDNNSKKYHVWLRWGRVGYTGQTYLESFDGNLDNAKRFFCQKFSEKTKNDFYHRDTFIKYSGKYDYVKLDYNPSTSKNNDENDENKKKRAAALEELKNRPIPESKLDKRVQDIIELICNVRLMEEALLEMKFDAKKNPLGKLSSAQIKAGYAALKDIENFINTNNFNAAFIEANNTYYTRIPHEFGRHTPPLIKTTQQLKYEIELLEALDDIEVVFNALTTNTNNHINPIDQNYEQLKCKLNPINKIDDIYPLIDKYLQSTHASTHQLYKMQIEDIFEVEKEGEKEVFNDIGNKMLLW
;
A
#
# COMPACT_ATOMS: atom_id res chain seq x y z
N MET A 1 -35.54 3.12 40.75
CA MET A 1 -34.68 4.06 40.00
C MET A 1 -34.56 3.52 38.59
N ALA A 2 -35.08 4.25 37.61
CA ALA A 2 -35.02 3.86 36.21
C ALA A 2 -33.55 3.84 35.76
N CYS A 3 -33.10 2.70 35.21
CA CYS A 3 -31.81 2.59 34.53
C CYS A 3 -31.88 3.51 33.31
N SER A 4 -31.24 4.68 33.35
CA SER A 4 -31.09 5.52 32.16
C SER A 4 -30.32 4.70 31.13
N SER A 5 -30.90 4.46 29.96
CA SER A 5 -30.13 3.99 28.80
C SER A 5 -29.07 5.04 28.53
N THR A 6 -27.81 4.74 28.83
CA THR A 6 -26.70 5.67 28.62
C THR A 6 -26.49 5.79 27.12
N THR A 7 -27.10 6.83 26.53
CA THR A 7 -26.91 7.15 25.12
C THR A 7 -25.53 7.78 24.93
N ILE A 8 -24.74 7.26 24.01
CA ILE A 8 -23.46 7.84 23.63
C ILE A 8 -23.74 9.03 22.71
N THR A 9 -23.12 10.17 23.02
CA THR A 9 -23.20 11.36 22.17
C THR A 9 -21.81 11.79 21.74
N VAL A 10 -21.69 12.32 20.52
CA VAL A 10 -20.51 13.03 20.01
C VAL A 10 -21.00 14.36 19.45
N SER A 11 -20.45 15.47 19.96
CA SER A 11 -20.79 16.82 19.52
C SER A 11 -22.30 17.10 19.49
N GLY A 12 -23.04 16.54 20.47
CA GLY A 12 -24.50 16.72 20.60
C GLY A 12 -25.37 15.76 19.78
N HIS A 13 -24.79 14.85 19.00
CA HIS A 13 -25.53 13.83 18.25
C HIS A 13 -25.40 12.46 18.88
N ASN A 14 -26.48 11.67 18.86
CA ASN A 14 -26.41 10.25 19.23
C ASN A 14 -25.44 9.52 18.31
N ALA A 15 -24.48 8.83 18.91
CA ALA A 15 -23.30 8.31 18.23
C ALA A 15 -23.02 6.86 18.57
N GLN A 16 -22.34 6.18 17.63
CA GLN A 16 -21.82 4.84 17.79
C GLN A 16 -20.43 4.77 17.17
N TRP A 17 -19.42 4.48 18.00
CA TRP A 17 -18.08 4.20 17.52
C TRP A 17 -17.95 2.71 17.15
N GLU A 18 -17.33 2.46 16.00
CA GLU A 18 -17.13 1.13 15.47
C GLU A 18 -15.70 0.93 15.01
N TRP A 19 -15.26 -0.33 15.01
CA TRP A 19 -13.98 -0.73 14.50
C TRP A 19 -14.07 -1.91 13.54
N GLU A 20 -13.12 -1.97 12.61
CA GLU A 20 -13.10 -3.02 11.58
C GLU A 20 -12.48 -4.31 12.12
N GLY A 21 -13.36 -5.26 12.43
CA GLY A 21 -13.03 -6.64 12.78
C GLY A 21 -12.52 -7.47 11.60
N ASP A 22 -12.33 -8.77 11.86
CA ASP A 22 -11.89 -9.69 10.82
C ASP A 22 -12.88 -9.75 9.65
N LYS A 23 -12.37 -10.00 8.44
CA LYS A 23 -13.17 -10.06 7.20
C LYS A 23 -13.93 -8.75 6.89
N SER A 24 -13.41 -7.61 7.33
CA SER A 24 -14.02 -6.29 7.15
C SER A 24 -15.41 -6.15 7.79
N ILE A 25 -15.65 -6.88 8.88
CA ILE A 25 -16.89 -6.81 9.65
C ILE A 25 -16.73 -5.72 10.71
N TRP A 26 -17.56 -4.68 10.64
CA TRP A 26 -17.60 -3.63 11.65
C TRP A 26 -18.21 -4.12 12.96
N GLN A 27 -17.56 -3.82 14.07
CA GLN A 27 -17.97 -4.19 15.42
C GLN A 27 -18.11 -2.93 16.28
N GLN A 28 -19.10 -2.94 17.17
CA GLN A 28 -19.35 -1.84 18.09
C GLN A 28 -18.33 -1.90 19.24
N TYR A 29 -17.82 -0.75 19.68
CA TYR A 29 -17.06 -0.70 20.94
C TYR A 29 -17.97 -0.94 22.16
N PRO A 30 -17.46 -1.51 23.26
CA PRO A 30 -18.19 -1.53 24.53
C PRO A 30 -18.58 -0.11 25.01
N ILE A 31 -19.69 0.01 25.74
CA ILE A 31 -20.29 1.32 26.09
C ILE A 31 -19.31 2.24 26.83
N ASN A 32 -18.53 1.71 27.78
CA ASN A 32 -17.53 2.46 28.52
C ASN A 32 -16.43 3.01 27.60
N ILE A 33 -15.96 2.18 26.66
CA ILE A 33 -14.95 2.58 25.68
C ILE A 33 -15.50 3.64 24.74
N GLN A 34 -16.77 3.51 24.30
CA GLN A 34 -17.41 4.55 23.50
C GLN A 34 -17.47 5.89 24.25
N GLN A 35 -17.73 5.91 25.56
CA GLN A 35 -17.72 7.13 26.36
C GLN A 35 -16.34 7.77 26.41
N GLU A 36 -15.29 6.99 26.65
CA GLU A 36 -13.90 7.48 26.69
C GLU A 36 -13.48 8.07 25.33
N ILE A 37 -13.79 7.36 24.24
CA ILE A 37 -13.50 7.81 22.88
C ILE A 37 -14.26 9.10 22.56
N SER A 38 -15.56 9.15 22.84
CA SER A 38 -16.37 10.34 22.58
C SER A 38 -15.93 11.54 23.40
N GLN A 39 -15.63 11.34 24.69
CA GLN A 39 -15.16 12.42 25.55
C GLN A 39 -13.83 12.99 25.03
N ALA A 40 -12.87 12.14 24.70
CA ALA A 40 -11.58 12.58 24.19
C ALA A 40 -11.71 13.32 22.85
N PHE A 41 -12.59 12.83 21.97
CA PHE A 41 -12.88 13.47 20.69
C PHE A 41 -13.51 14.86 20.89
N ASP A 42 -14.54 14.97 21.73
CA ASP A 42 -15.23 16.24 21.99
C ASP A 42 -14.34 17.25 22.74
N THR A 43 -13.33 16.81 23.50
CA THR A 43 -12.31 17.70 24.09
C THR A 43 -11.23 18.14 23.11
N GLY A 44 -11.25 17.65 21.87
CA GLY A 44 -10.28 18.01 20.82
C GLY A 44 -8.94 17.27 20.93
N ASN A 45 -8.88 16.13 21.63
CA ASN A 45 -7.68 15.32 21.66
C ASN A 45 -7.43 14.71 20.28
N LYS A 46 -6.17 14.59 19.88
CA LYS A 46 -5.78 13.93 18.62
C LYS A 46 -5.80 12.39 18.72
N GLU A 47 -5.60 11.88 19.93
CA GLU A 47 -5.62 10.46 20.25
C GLU A 47 -6.07 10.20 21.70
N VAL A 48 -6.46 8.96 21.98
CA VAL A 48 -6.81 8.49 23.33
C VAL A 48 -6.41 7.03 23.51
N ASP A 49 -5.81 6.70 24.66
CA ASP A 49 -5.54 5.33 25.05
C ASP A 49 -6.76 4.76 25.80
N VAL A 50 -7.24 3.60 25.35
CA VAL A 50 -8.39 2.88 25.94
C VAL A 50 -7.99 1.45 26.27
N ASN A 51 -8.46 0.95 27.40
CA ASN A 51 -8.23 -0.43 27.83
C ASN A 51 -9.45 -1.28 27.49
N ILE A 52 -9.34 -2.14 26.47
CA ILE A 52 -10.41 -3.05 26.07
C ILE A 52 -10.57 -4.18 27.09
N THR A 53 -9.44 -4.66 27.62
CA THR A 53 -9.35 -5.62 28.75
C THR A 53 -8.08 -5.30 29.55
N ASP A 54 -7.89 -5.94 30.70
CA ASP A 54 -6.68 -5.79 31.54
C ASP A 54 -5.37 -6.08 30.77
N GLU A 55 -5.43 -6.91 29.72
CA GLU A 55 -4.27 -7.30 28.91
C GLU A 55 -4.19 -6.58 27.55
N ILE A 56 -5.27 -5.91 27.14
CA ILE A 56 -5.40 -5.32 25.80
C ILE A 56 -5.71 -3.83 25.91
N SER A 57 -4.66 -3.02 25.72
CA SER A 57 -4.75 -1.58 25.58
C SER A 57 -4.59 -1.16 24.12
N MET A 58 -5.39 -0.20 23.67
CA MET A 58 -5.37 0.33 22.31
C MET A 58 -5.26 1.85 22.33
N THR A 59 -4.53 2.42 21.37
CA THR A 59 -4.49 3.86 21.09
C THR A 59 -5.42 4.16 19.92
N ILE A 60 -6.43 4.99 20.15
CA ILE A 60 -7.34 5.50 19.13
C ILE A 60 -6.75 6.79 18.58
N LYS A 61 -6.53 6.86 17.27
CA LYS A 61 -6.01 8.04 16.56
C LYS A 61 -7.11 8.62 15.68
N PHE A 62 -7.60 9.81 16.04
CA PHE A 62 -8.79 10.39 15.40
C PHE A 62 -8.51 10.93 13.99
N ASN A 63 -7.35 11.55 13.78
CA ASN A 63 -6.98 12.09 12.47
C ASN A 63 -6.84 11.00 11.41
N ASP A 64 -6.31 9.85 11.82
CA ASP A 64 -6.07 8.69 10.95
C ASP A 64 -7.30 7.76 10.87
N MET A 65 -8.29 7.96 11.76
CA MET A 65 -9.44 7.07 11.95
C MET A 65 -9.01 5.60 12.13
N ILE A 66 -8.03 5.35 12.98
CA ILE A 66 -7.55 4.01 13.32
C ILE A 66 -7.48 3.76 14.83
N GLN A 67 -7.53 2.49 15.20
CA GLN A 67 -7.07 1.99 16.50
C GLN A 67 -5.77 1.21 16.31
N MET A 68 -4.85 1.31 17.27
CA MET A 68 -3.57 0.61 17.28
C MET A 68 -3.40 -0.14 18.61
N ASN A 69 -3.15 -1.44 18.55
CA ASN A 69 -2.81 -2.21 19.75
C ASN A 69 -1.44 -1.74 20.29
N LYS A 70 -1.36 -1.35 21.57
CA LYS A 70 -0.10 -0.77 22.12
C LYS A 70 1.05 -1.77 22.17
N LYS A 71 0.76 -3.07 22.31
CA LYS A 71 1.75 -4.15 22.40
C LYS A 71 2.18 -4.66 21.02
N THR A 72 1.23 -5.02 20.16
CA THR A 72 1.54 -5.63 18.85
C THR A 72 1.72 -4.61 17.74
N LYS A 73 1.38 -3.34 17.98
CA LYS A 73 1.30 -2.25 17.00
C LYS A 73 0.34 -2.54 15.83
N PHE A 74 -0.47 -3.59 15.92
CA PHE A 74 -1.46 -3.94 14.90
C PHE A 74 -2.55 -2.86 14.83
N MET A 75 -2.85 -2.39 13.62
CA MET A 75 -3.79 -1.30 13.38
C MET A 75 -5.07 -1.79 12.69
N ARG A 76 -6.21 -1.21 13.07
CA ARG A 76 -7.52 -1.45 12.43
C ARG A 76 -8.23 -0.12 12.23
N ARG A 77 -9.07 -0.02 11.19
CA ARG A 77 -9.87 1.18 10.95
C ARG A 77 -10.96 1.34 12.01
N ILE A 78 -11.31 2.59 12.30
CA ILE A 78 -12.47 2.97 13.09
C ILE A 78 -13.38 3.90 12.29
N ARG A 79 -14.65 4.01 12.70
CA ARG A 79 -15.60 4.97 12.13
C ARG A 79 -16.59 5.45 13.17
N LEU A 80 -17.12 6.65 12.94
CA LEU A 80 -18.20 7.25 13.72
C LEU A 80 -19.51 7.13 12.94
N CYS A 81 -20.48 6.40 13.48
CA CYS A 81 -21.83 6.36 12.96
C CYS A 81 -22.75 7.23 13.83
N LEU A 82 -23.66 7.98 13.21
CA LEU A 82 -24.54 8.93 13.89
C LEU A 82 -26.01 8.62 13.57
N GLU A 83 -26.92 8.90 14.50
CA GLU A 83 -28.35 8.87 14.18
C GLU A 83 -28.71 10.06 13.28
N LEU A 84 -29.65 9.83 12.36
CA LEU A 84 -30.18 10.87 11.47
C LEU A 84 -31.57 11.27 11.93
N LYS A 85 -31.94 12.53 11.72
CA LYS A 85 -33.30 13.05 11.97
C LYS A 85 -34.35 12.14 11.32
N ASP A 86 -35.34 11.75 12.12
CA ASP A 86 -36.47 10.90 11.73
C ASP A 86 -36.12 9.49 11.23
N GLU A 87 -34.88 9.02 11.42
CA GLU A 87 -34.47 7.65 11.08
C GLU A 87 -33.99 6.87 12.31
N ASN A 88 -34.50 5.64 12.48
CA ASN A 88 -34.10 4.78 13.59
C ASN A 88 -32.78 4.05 13.29
N GLY A 89 -31.79 4.23 14.16
CA GLY A 89 -30.48 3.56 14.14
C GLY A 89 -29.35 4.47 13.65
N PHE A 90 -28.12 3.93 13.68
CA PHE A 90 -26.92 4.67 13.33
C PHE A 90 -26.56 4.52 11.85
N PHE A 91 -26.09 5.61 11.24
CA PHE A 91 -25.72 5.66 9.82
C PHE A 91 -24.31 6.22 9.64
N ILE A 92 -23.69 5.80 8.54
CA ILE A 92 -22.42 6.34 8.05
C ILE A 92 -22.59 6.77 6.60
N TYR A 93 -22.04 7.93 6.27
CA TYR A 93 -21.83 8.32 4.87
C TYR A 93 -20.43 7.88 4.46
N GLU A 94 -20.36 7.25 3.30
CA GLU A 94 -19.09 6.85 2.70
C GLU A 94 -19.01 7.45 1.30
N TRP A 95 -17.79 7.73 0.88
CA TRP A 95 -17.52 8.23 -0.46
C TRP A 95 -16.73 7.21 -1.26
N GLN A 96 -16.99 7.18 -2.55
CA GLN A 96 -16.31 6.29 -3.46
C GLN A 96 -14.96 6.89 -3.84
N ASN A 97 -13.88 6.20 -3.46
CA ASN A 97 -12.53 6.57 -3.84
C ASN A 97 -12.22 6.19 -5.30
N GLU A 98 -11.02 6.56 -5.76
CA GLU A 98 -10.60 6.40 -7.16
C GLU A 98 -10.57 4.92 -7.61
N ASN A 99 -10.39 4.00 -6.65
CA ASN A 99 -10.43 2.55 -6.86
C ASN A 99 -11.86 1.97 -6.82
N LYS A 100 -12.89 2.81 -6.81
CA LYS A 100 -14.30 2.44 -6.62
C LYS A 100 -14.61 1.77 -5.27
N LYS A 101 -13.69 1.82 -4.31
CA LYS A 101 -13.94 1.36 -2.93
C LYS A 101 -14.65 2.46 -2.15
N TRP A 102 -15.49 2.06 -1.22
CA TRP A 102 -16.18 2.98 -0.32
C TRP A 102 -15.35 3.22 0.92
N GLU A 103 -15.09 4.48 1.22
CA GLU A 103 -14.36 4.92 2.42
C GLU A 103 -15.31 5.75 3.29
N PRO A 104 -15.41 5.44 4.61
CA PRO A 104 -16.21 6.24 5.51
C PRO A 104 -15.65 7.67 5.60
N TYR A 105 -16.54 8.65 5.72
CA TYR A 105 -16.12 9.99 6.09
C TYR A 105 -15.53 9.98 7.51
N ILE A 106 -14.50 10.80 7.73
CA ILE A 106 -13.93 11.02 9.06
C ILE A 106 -14.98 11.63 9.99
N ALA A 107 -14.78 11.47 11.31
CA ALA A 107 -15.73 11.87 12.33
C ALA A 107 -16.19 13.34 12.20
N GLU A 108 -15.25 14.27 11.97
CA GLU A 108 -15.56 15.70 11.81
C GLU A 108 -16.50 15.98 10.62
N ILE A 109 -16.34 15.26 9.52
CA ILE A 109 -17.18 15.44 8.33
C ILE A 109 -18.53 14.78 8.55
N MET A 110 -18.57 13.63 9.23
CA MET A 110 -19.83 12.98 9.60
C MET A 110 -20.72 13.90 10.44
N ILE A 111 -20.16 14.60 11.43
CA ILE A 111 -20.90 15.58 12.25
C ILE A 111 -21.49 16.68 11.35
N LYS A 112 -20.67 17.28 10.48
CA LYS A 112 -21.14 18.32 9.55
C LYS A 112 -22.24 17.84 8.61
N ILE A 113 -22.18 16.59 8.15
CA ILE A 113 -23.23 16.00 7.31
C ILE A 113 -24.54 15.90 8.09
N VAL A 114 -24.49 15.43 9.34
CA VAL A 114 -25.68 15.32 10.19
C VAL A 114 -26.26 16.69 10.55
N ASP A 115 -25.41 17.67 10.88
CA ASP A 115 -25.83 19.06 11.08
C ASP A 115 -26.53 19.63 9.84
N ALA A 116 -25.98 19.40 8.65
CA ALA A 116 -26.59 19.83 7.40
C ALA A 116 -27.97 19.19 7.20
N ILE A 117 -28.10 17.87 7.45
CA ILE A 117 -29.37 17.15 7.36
C ILE A 117 -30.40 17.70 8.37
N ASN A 118 -30.00 17.92 9.63
CA ASN A 118 -30.88 18.42 10.67
C ASN A 118 -31.44 19.81 10.36
N ASN A 119 -30.63 20.64 9.71
CA ASN A 119 -30.97 21.98 9.25
C ASN A 119 -31.59 22.01 7.83
N ASP A 120 -32.02 20.86 7.31
CA ASP A 120 -32.65 20.70 5.99
C ASP A 120 -31.80 21.26 4.82
N GLN A 121 -30.47 21.30 4.99
CA GLN A 121 -29.51 21.70 3.97
C GLN A 121 -29.23 20.55 3.00
N THR A 122 -29.09 20.89 1.72
CA THR A 122 -28.88 19.90 0.65
C THR A 122 -27.44 19.85 0.16
N THR A 123 -26.66 20.87 0.49
CA THR A 123 -25.24 20.97 0.13
C THR A 123 -24.44 21.53 1.29
N LEU A 124 -23.22 21.04 1.48
CA LEU A 124 -22.29 21.55 2.50
C LEU A 124 -20.86 21.59 1.97
N SER A 125 -20.09 22.56 2.45
CA SER A 125 -18.65 22.67 2.17
C SER A 125 -17.86 22.07 3.32
N VAL A 126 -16.98 21.12 3.01
CA VAL A 126 -16.13 20.45 3.99
C VAL A 126 -14.68 20.48 3.54
N THR A 127 -13.76 20.40 4.50
CA THR A 127 -12.32 20.31 4.22
C THR A 127 -11.79 19.03 4.84
N SER A 128 -11.02 18.27 4.07
CA SER A 128 -10.35 17.03 4.51
C SER A 128 -8.93 17.05 3.97
N GLN A 129 -7.91 16.83 4.81
CA GLN A 129 -6.50 16.77 4.40
C GLN A 129 -6.10 17.95 3.48
N ASN A 130 -6.42 19.18 3.89
CA ASN A 130 -6.17 20.43 3.14
C ASN A 130 -6.86 20.54 1.77
N ARG A 131 -7.86 19.72 1.48
CA ARG A 131 -8.68 19.79 0.26
C ARG A 131 -10.11 20.13 0.62
N SER A 132 -10.70 21.08 -0.13
CA SER A 132 -12.09 21.49 0.05
C SER A 132 -13.02 20.78 -0.93
N TYR A 133 -14.18 20.38 -0.42
CA TYR A 133 -15.20 19.64 -1.14
C TYR A 133 -16.57 20.27 -0.91
N ASN A 134 -17.39 20.32 -1.94
CA ASN A 134 -18.82 20.56 -1.84
C ASN A 134 -19.54 19.22 -1.92
N ILE A 135 -20.23 18.83 -0.85
CA ILE A 135 -21.06 17.64 -0.78
C ILE A 135 -22.49 18.04 -1.14
N ASP A 136 -23.07 17.40 -2.15
CA ASP A 136 -24.50 17.48 -2.50
C ASP A 136 -25.19 16.20 -1.99
N LEU A 137 -25.95 16.33 -0.91
CA LEU A 137 -26.64 15.24 -0.22
C LEU A 137 -27.87 14.75 -1.01
N LYS A 138 -28.43 15.57 -1.90
CA LYS A 138 -29.54 15.16 -2.77
C LYS A 138 -29.04 14.33 -3.94
N LYS A 139 -27.95 14.75 -4.58
CA LYS A 139 -27.33 14.02 -5.69
C LYS A 139 -26.41 12.89 -5.22
N LEU A 140 -26.12 12.82 -3.93
CA LEU A 140 -25.18 11.89 -3.31
C LEU A 140 -23.82 11.92 -4.03
N ILE A 141 -23.25 13.11 -4.10
CA ILE A 141 -21.93 13.35 -4.68
C ILE A 141 -21.12 14.32 -3.83
N GLN A 142 -19.80 14.17 -3.85
CA GLN A 142 -18.88 15.22 -3.43
C GLN A 142 -18.13 15.74 -4.63
N THR A 143 -17.90 17.04 -4.69
CA THR A 143 -17.14 17.71 -5.74
C THR A 143 -15.98 18.46 -5.10
N ASN A 144 -14.76 18.13 -5.48
CA ASN A 144 -13.60 18.90 -5.05
C ASN A 144 -13.68 20.31 -5.63
N THR A 145 -13.55 21.35 -4.80
CA THR A 145 -13.77 22.74 -5.22
C THR A 145 -12.64 23.29 -6.11
N SER A 146 -11.44 22.71 -6.03
CA SER A 146 -10.29 23.13 -6.82
C SER A 146 -10.22 22.42 -8.17
N THR A 147 -10.58 21.14 -8.22
CA THR A 147 -10.43 20.32 -9.44
C THR A 147 -11.75 20.05 -10.17
N ASN A 148 -12.90 20.38 -9.56
CA ASN A 148 -14.24 20.02 -10.03
C ASN A 148 -14.49 18.51 -10.19
N VAL A 149 -13.58 17.66 -9.68
CA VAL A 149 -13.76 16.20 -9.73
C VAL A 149 -14.89 15.82 -8.78
N THR A 150 -15.88 15.11 -9.34
CA THR A 150 -17.06 14.64 -8.62
C THR A 150 -16.93 13.15 -8.31
N ARG A 151 -17.20 12.76 -7.06
CA ARG A 151 -17.19 11.37 -6.58
C ARG A 151 -18.54 11.02 -5.97
N LYS A 152 -18.94 9.75 -6.09
CA LYS A 152 -20.20 9.27 -5.51
C LYS A 152 -20.11 9.20 -3.99
N ILE A 153 -21.23 9.44 -3.36
CA ILE A 153 -21.47 9.23 -1.94
C ILE A 153 -22.60 8.20 -1.83
N HIS A 154 -22.60 7.43 -0.75
CA HIS A 154 -23.77 6.69 -0.35
C HIS A 154 -23.92 6.70 1.17
N ARG A 155 -25.10 6.31 1.63
CA ARG A 155 -25.42 6.17 3.04
C ARG A 155 -25.58 4.69 3.35
N ILE A 156 -24.98 4.24 4.44
CA ILE A 156 -25.13 2.88 4.96
C ILE A 156 -25.71 2.93 6.36
N LYS A 157 -26.74 2.12 6.62
CA LYS A 157 -27.21 1.84 7.98
C LYS A 157 -26.25 0.88 8.66
N SER A 158 -25.75 1.22 9.84
CA SER A 158 -24.88 0.33 10.58
C SER A 158 -25.64 -0.92 11.06
N MET A 159 -24.98 -2.06 10.90
CA MET A 159 -25.40 -3.36 11.40
C MET A 159 -24.38 -3.92 12.42
N ALA A 160 -23.45 -3.09 12.88
CA ALA A 160 -22.42 -3.49 13.83
C ALA A 160 -23.06 -3.92 15.16
N LYS A 161 -22.52 -4.98 15.75
CA LYS A 161 -22.94 -5.52 17.04
C LYS A 161 -21.75 -5.53 17.99
N LEU A 162 -22.03 -5.61 19.29
CA LEU A 162 -21.01 -5.88 20.30
C LEU A 162 -20.31 -7.22 19.99
N PRO A 163 -18.99 -7.32 20.22
CA PRO A 163 -18.26 -8.57 20.07
C PRO A 163 -18.87 -9.62 21.01
N SER A 164 -19.30 -10.77 20.48
CA SER A 164 -19.79 -11.86 21.31
C SER A 164 -18.60 -12.54 22.01
N ASN A 165 -18.51 -12.42 23.33
CA ASN A 165 -17.58 -13.23 24.13
C ASN A 165 -17.97 -14.71 24.01
N THR A 166 -17.34 -15.46 23.11
CA THR A 166 -17.42 -16.93 23.07
C THR A 166 -16.14 -17.54 23.58
N SER A 167 -16.10 -17.78 24.89
CA SER A 167 -15.21 -18.75 25.53
C SER A 167 -15.78 -19.22 26.87
N THR A 168 -16.94 -19.89 26.88
CA THR A 168 -17.17 -20.95 27.88
C THR A 168 -18.24 -21.94 27.42
N THR A 169 -17.85 -23.19 27.36
CA THR A 169 -18.67 -24.40 27.33
C THR A 169 -19.67 -24.42 28.48
N SER A 170 -20.96 -24.51 28.19
CA SER A 170 -21.89 -25.32 28.99
C SER A 170 -23.18 -25.60 28.22
N ASN A 171 -23.48 -26.89 28.08
CA ASN A 171 -24.76 -27.41 27.65
C ASN A 171 -25.87 -26.95 28.61
N LYS A 172 -26.97 -26.42 28.07
CA LYS A 172 -28.29 -26.64 28.67
C LYS A 172 -29.41 -26.58 27.62
N ARG A 173 -30.10 -27.71 27.52
CA ARG A 173 -31.39 -27.94 26.84
C ARG A 173 -32.53 -27.24 27.58
N SER A 174 -33.51 -26.77 26.79
CA SER A 174 -34.96 -26.68 27.07
C SER A 174 -35.60 -26.35 25.70
N LEU A 175 -36.39 -27.19 24.99
CA LEU A 175 -37.73 -27.74 25.27
C LEU A 175 -38.64 -26.62 25.82
N GLU A 176 -39.71 -26.16 25.17
CA GLU A 176 -40.89 -26.83 24.57
C GLU A 176 -41.59 -25.89 23.54
N ASN A 177 -42.04 -26.38 22.37
CA ASN A 177 -43.41 -26.79 21.94
C ASN A 177 -44.24 -25.61 21.38
N ASP A 178 -44.51 -25.61 20.07
CA ASP A 178 -45.75 -26.07 19.38
C ASP A 178 -46.72 -24.86 19.23
N GLU A 179 -47.34 -24.50 18.10
CA GLU A 179 -47.98 -25.30 17.05
C GLU A 179 -47.98 -24.54 15.69
N GLU A 180 -47.77 -25.28 14.60
CA GLU A 180 -48.32 -25.04 13.25
C GLU A 180 -49.71 -25.75 13.17
N PRO A 181 -50.59 -25.61 12.13
CA PRO A 181 -50.23 -25.50 10.70
C PRO A 181 -51.20 -24.67 9.82
N THR A 182 -50.82 -24.42 8.56
CA THR A 182 -51.50 -24.99 7.36
C THR A 182 -50.89 -24.48 6.05
N GLU A 183 -50.86 -25.38 5.06
CA GLU A 183 -49.98 -25.46 3.90
C GLU A 183 -50.43 -24.63 2.67
N SER A 184 -49.46 -24.28 1.81
CA SER A 184 -49.49 -24.69 0.40
C SER A 184 -48.12 -24.50 -0.30
N THR A 185 -47.38 -25.61 -0.43
CA THR A 185 -46.68 -26.15 -1.64
C THR A 185 -46.19 -25.17 -2.74
N THR A 186 -44.97 -25.22 -3.33
CA THR A 186 -44.01 -26.33 -3.49
C THR A 186 -42.66 -25.85 -4.09
N LYS A 187 -41.56 -26.45 -3.58
CA LYS A 187 -40.34 -26.97 -4.24
C LYS A 187 -39.32 -26.02 -4.92
N LYS A 188 -38.28 -25.67 -4.15
CA LYS A 188 -36.87 -25.63 -4.61
C LYS A 188 -36.13 -26.85 -4.07
N ARG A 189 -35.36 -27.53 -4.93
CA ARG A 189 -34.51 -28.69 -4.60
C ARG A 189 -33.06 -28.22 -4.46
N ALA A 190 -32.42 -28.71 -3.41
CA ALA A 190 -31.10 -28.34 -2.88
C ALA A 190 -29.92 -28.87 -3.70
N VAL A 191 -28.77 -28.17 -3.64
CA VAL A 191 -27.45 -28.81 -3.45
C VAL A 191 -26.57 -27.89 -2.58
N SER A 192 -25.88 -28.54 -1.66
CA SER A 192 -25.00 -28.13 -0.56
C SER A 192 -23.86 -27.14 -0.88
N ALA A 193 -23.72 -26.10 -0.06
CA ALA A 193 -22.49 -25.30 0.07
C ALA A 193 -21.74 -25.72 1.34
N SER A 194 -20.59 -26.36 1.18
CA SER A 194 -19.64 -26.62 2.26
C SER A 194 -18.88 -25.34 2.60
N SER A 195 -19.04 -24.89 3.83
CA SER A 195 -18.30 -23.80 4.44
C SER A 195 -16.84 -24.18 4.69
N GLY A 196 -15.91 -23.57 3.95
CA GLY A 196 -14.48 -23.56 4.24
C GLY A 196 -14.01 -22.11 4.41
N SER A 197 -13.58 -21.76 5.61
CA SER A 197 -13.13 -20.42 5.99
C SER A 197 -11.73 -20.10 5.43
N GLU A 198 -11.58 -19.03 4.65
CA GLU A 198 -10.26 -18.45 4.34
C GLU A 198 -10.04 -17.15 5.13
N LYS A 199 -8.88 -17.10 5.79
CA LYS A 199 -8.34 -15.97 6.57
C LYS A 199 -7.55 -15.05 5.64
N SER A 200 -7.84 -13.74 5.68
CA SER A 200 -7.03 -12.70 5.03
C SER A 200 -5.83 -12.35 5.91
N SER A 201 -4.64 -12.82 5.53
CA SER A 201 -3.36 -12.34 6.04
C SER A 201 -2.65 -11.64 4.90
N VAL A 202 -2.38 -10.34 5.04
CA VAL A 202 -1.40 -9.64 4.22
C VAL A 202 -0.05 -10.21 4.64
N ARG A 203 0.48 -11.15 3.85
CA ARG A 203 1.82 -11.66 4.02
C ARG A 203 2.77 -10.62 3.46
N THR A 204 3.59 -10.04 4.32
CA THR A 204 4.96 -9.65 3.96
C THR A 204 5.50 -10.73 3.04
N VAL A 205 5.98 -10.36 1.86
CA VAL A 205 6.60 -11.28 0.92
C VAL A 205 7.95 -11.71 1.53
N THR A 206 7.91 -12.56 2.55
CA THR A 206 9.06 -13.33 2.99
C THR A 206 9.33 -14.35 1.89
N THR A 207 10.24 -13.99 0.99
CA THR A 207 10.91 -14.97 0.14
C THR A 207 11.72 -15.91 1.04
N ILE A 208 11.55 -17.21 0.83
CA ILE A 208 12.57 -18.17 1.22
C ILE A 208 13.68 -17.99 0.18
N ALA A 209 14.84 -17.47 0.59
CA ALA A 209 16.10 -17.52 -0.14
C ALA A 209 16.06 -17.17 -1.66
N GLY A 210 16.04 -15.88 -2.00
CA GLY A 210 16.53 -15.39 -3.30
C GLY A 210 15.76 -15.80 -4.57
N GLN A 211 14.55 -16.34 -4.46
CA GLN A 211 13.69 -16.68 -5.60
C GLN A 211 12.58 -15.63 -5.78
N ALA A 212 12.21 -15.36 -7.04
CA ALA A 212 11.06 -14.51 -7.37
C ALA A 212 9.81 -14.97 -6.59
N PRO A 213 9.02 -14.04 -6.02
CA PRO A 213 7.87 -14.43 -5.25
C PRO A 213 6.77 -14.95 -6.16
N VAL A 214 6.06 -15.96 -5.66
CA VAL A 214 4.85 -16.48 -6.30
C VAL A 214 3.80 -15.37 -6.34
N ASP A 215 3.18 -15.18 -7.50
CA ASP A 215 2.10 -14.23 -7.69
C ASP A 215 0.96 -14.46 -6.68
N VAL A 216 0.58 -13.40 -5.95
CA VAL A 216 -0.44 -13.46 -4.90
C VAL A 216 -1.82 -13.83 -5.41
N GLU A 217 -2.08 -13.64 -6.71
CA GLU A 217 -3.32 -14.04 -7.36
C GLU A 217 -3.39 -15.55 -7.64
N CYS A 218 -2.29 -16.30 -7.50
CA CYS A 218 -2.28 -17.76 -7.57
C CYS A 218 -2.76 -18.39 -6.25
N LYS A 219 -3.96 -18.02 -5.81
CA LYS A 219 -4.51 -18.34 -4.48
C LYS A 219 -4.54 -19.83 -4.15
N THR A 220 -4.74 -20.68 -5.16
CA THR A 220 -4.82 -22.15 -5.01
C THR A 220 -3.50 -22.79 -4.56
N LEU A 221 -2.38 -22.24 -5.03
CA LEU A 221 -1.03 -22.74 -4.77
C LEU A 221 -0.21 -21.83 -3.85
N PHE A 222 -0.73 -20.66 -3.49
CA PHE A 222 -0.02 -19.67 -2.69
C PHE A 222 0.50 -20.24 -1.35
N GLY A 223 1.82 -20.20 -1.15
CA GLY A 223 2.50 -20.76 0.02
C GLY A 223 2.76 -22.28 -0.01
N LYS A 224 2.32 -22.98 -1.06
CA LYS A 224 2.59 -24.42 -1.29
C LYS A 224 3.67 -24.66 -2.37
N VAL A 225 3.95 -23.65 -3.16
CA VAL A 225 4.89 -23.68 -4.29
C VAL A 225 5.90 -22.54 -4.17
N HIS A 226 6.98 -22.63 -4.93
CA HIS A 226 7.94 -21.56 -5.16
C HIS A 226 8.17 -21.37 -6.67
N VAL A 227 8.69 -20.21 -7.07
CA VAL A 227 9.07 -20.00 -8.47
C VAL A 227 10.30 -20.84 -8.77
N TYR A 228 10.21 -21.64 -9.83
CA TYR A 228 11.28 -22.51 -10.27
C TYR A 228 12.47 -21.70 -10.79
N SER A 229 13.66 -22.13 -10.41
CA SER A 229 14.92 -21.56 -10.86
C SER A 229 15.88 -22.68 -11.26
N GLU A 230 16.54 -22.54 -12.40
CA GLU A 230 17.60 -23.43 -12.85
C GLU A 230 18.91 -22.64 -12.99
N ASN A 231 19.94 -23.02 -12.25
CA ASN A 231 21.20 -22.26 -12.18
C ASN A 231 20.95 -20.80 -11.74
N LYS A 232 21.13 -19.84 -12.67
CA LYS A 232 20.86 -18.40 -12.50
C LYS A 232 19.56 -17.95 -13.21
N ASP A 233 18.93 -18.85 -13.95
CA ASP A 233 17.71 -18.54 -14.69
C ASP A 233 16.50 -18.75 -13.80
N ILE A 234 15.87 -17.64 -13.41
CA ILE A 234 14.58 -17.64 -12.72
C ILE A 234 13.49 -17.71 -13.78
N PHE A 235 12.61 -18.71 -13.70
CA PHE A 235 11.50 -18.88 -14.65
C PHE A 235 10.31 -18.01 -14.26
N ASP A 236 10.55 -16.71 -14.25
CA ASP A 236 9.59 -15.63 -14.05
C ASP A 236 9.84 -14.58 -15.14
N CYS A 237 8.77 -14.10 -15.75
CA CYS A 237 8.87 -12.92 -16.60
C CYS A 237 7.63 -12.03 -16.52
N MET A 238 7.87 -10.73 -16.41
CA MET A 238 6.86 -9.70 -16.60
C MET A 238 7.03 -9.06 -17.97
N LEU A 239 5.93 -9.02 -18.73
CA LEU A 239 5.89 -8.43 -20.05
C LEU A 239 4.93 -7.24 -20.08
N ASN A 240 5.26 -6.18 -20.80
CA ASN A 240 4.42 -5.00 -20.93
C ASN A 240 4.25 -4.55 -22.38
N GLN A 241 3.11 -3.95 -22.69
CA GLN A 241 2.81 -3.42 -24.02
C GLN A 241 1.90 -2.20 -23.93
N THR A 242 2.41 -1.06 -24.40
CA THR A 242 1.62 0.16 -24.56
C THR A 242 1.49 0.54 -26.03
N ASN A 243 0.28 0.92 -26.43
CA ASN A 243 -0.01 1.58 -27.70
C ASN A 243 -1.12 2.61 -27.45
N ILE A 244 -0.73 3.88 -27.47
CA ILE A 244 -1.59 5.04 -27.21
C ILE A 244 -2.73 5.12 -28.22
N GLY A 245 -2.43 4.94 -29.52
CA GLY A 245 -3.43 5.06 -30.59
C GLY A 245 -4.61 4.12 -30.43
N ASN A 246 -4.37 2.91 -29.90
CA ASN A 246 -5.40 1.90 -29.64
C ASN A 246 -5.85 1.83 -28.17
N ASN A 247 -5.40 2.75 -27.30
CA ASN A 247 -5.60 2.69 -25.85
C ASN A 247 -5.26 1.31 -25.25
N ASN A 248 -4.18 0.71 -25.75
CA ASN A 248 -3.65 -0.52 -25.19
C ASN A 248 -2.60 -0.16 -24.15
N ASN A 249 -2.75 -0.72 -22.95
CA ASN A 249 -1.77 -0.68 -21.87
C ASN A 249 -1.91 -2.00 -21.11
N LYS A 250 -1.12 -3.00 -21.48
CA LYS A 250 -1.36 -4.41 -21.14
C LYS A 250 -0.12 -5.06 -20.53
N PHE A 251 -0.32 -5.85 -19.49
CA PHE A 251 0.72 -6.69 -18.90
C PHE A 251 0.47 -8.17 -19.17
N TYR A 252 1.53 -8.97 -19.11
CA TYR A 252 1.49 -10.43 -19.17
C TYR A 252 2.58 -11.01 -18.28
N LEU A 253 2.19 -11.70 -17.21
CA LEU A 253 3.05 -12.42 -16.27
C LEU A 253 3.06 -13.91 -16.63
N ILE A 254 4.24 -14.52 -16.57
CA ILE A 254 4.45 -15.97 -16.73
C ILE A 254 5.35 -16.42 -15.58
N GLN A 255 4.93 -17.43 -14.82
CA GLN A 255 5.71 -18.06 -13.75
C GLN A 255 5.70 -19.58 -13.91
N LEU A 256 6.86 -20.22 -13.89
CA LEU A 256 6.97 -21.66 -13.68
C LEU A 256 7.10 -21.90 -12.17
N LEU A 257 6.21 -22.71 -11.61
CA LEU A 257 6.09 -22.98 -10.18
C LEU A 257 6.43 -24.45 -9.91
N GLU A 258 7.22 -24.71 -8.87
CA GLU A 258 7.51 -26.05 -8.34
C GLU A 258 6.90 -26.21 -6.94
N ASP A 259 6.25 -27.35 -6.69
CA ASP A 259 5.69 -27.69 -5.39
C ASP A 259 6.81 -27.88 -4.35
N ASN A 260 6.61 -27.33 -3.14
CA ASN A 260 7.61 -27.34 -2.08
C ASN A 260 7.88 -28.76 -1.54
N ASN A 261 6.90 -29.65 -1.62
CA ASN A 261 6.95 -30.96 -1.00
C ASN A 261 7.03 -32.11 -2.02
N SER A 262 6.85 -31.81 -3.31
CA SER A 262 6.86 -32.83 -4.36
C SER A 262 7.45 -32.28 -5.65
N LYS A 263 7.98 -33.17 -6.49
CA LYS A 263 8.44 -32.81 -7.83
C LYS A 263 7.25 -32.66 -8.76
N LYS A 264 6.40 -31.66 -8.50
CA LYS A 264 5.26 -31.28 -9.33
C LYS A 264 5.43 -29.87 -9.83
N TYR A 265 5.14 -29.66 -11.10
CA TYR A 265 5.38 -28.42 -11.82
C TYR A 265 4.08 -27.85 -12.36
N HIS A 266 3.96 -26.52 -12.28
CA HIS A 266 2.83 -25.78 -12.80
C HIS A 266 3.33 -24.56 -13.58
N VAL A 267 2.57 -24.12 -14.58
CA VAL A 267 2.80 -22.80 -15.20
C VAL A 267 1.61 -21.91 -14.92
N TRP A 268 1.90 -20.80 -14.26
CA TRP A 268 0.94 -19.74 -13.93
C TRP A 268 1.08 -18.58 -14.92
N LEU A 269 -0.04 -18.17 -15.49
CA LEU A 269 -0.13 -17.03 -16.39
C LEU A 269 -1.13 -16.03 -15.82
N ARG A 270 -0.81 -14.75 -15.89
CA ARG A 270 -1.76 -13.67 -15.57
C ARG A 270 -1.60 -12.52 -16.54
N TRP A 271 -2.69 -12.05 -17.13
CA TRP A 271 -2.64 -10.96 -18.11
C TRP A 271 -3.84 -10.05 -18.03
N GLY A 272 -3.69 -8.81 -18.48
CA GLY A 272 -4.78 -7.86 -18.47
C GLY A 272 -4.30 -6.44 -18.67
N ARG A 273 -5.13 -5.48 -18.25
CA ARG A 273 -4.77 -4.06 -18.25
C ARG A 273 -3.91 -3.74 -17.03
N VAL A 274 -2.86 -2.95 -17.22
CA VAL A 274 -2.01 -2.46 -16.11
C VAL A 274 -2.89 -1.75 -15.06
N GLY A 275 -2.62 -1.95 -13.77
CA GLY A 275 -3.49 -1.51 -12.65
C GLY A 275 -4.67 -2.40 -12.26
N TYR A 276 -5.27 -3.16 -13.20
CA TYR A 276 -6.47 -3.97 -12.92
C TYR A 276 -6.17 -5.44 -12.63
N THR A 277 -7.05 -6.12 -11.90
CA THR A 277 -7.05 -7.59 -11.81
C THR A 277 -7.13 -8.19 -13.21
N GLY A 278 -6.17 -9.06 -13.54
CA GLY A 278 -6.08 -9.73 -14.83
C GLY A 278 -6.90 -11.00 -14.91
N GLN A 279 -6.97 -11.56 -16.11
CA GLN A 279 -7.33 -12.97 -16.30
C GLN A 279 -6.16 -13.85 -15.88
N THR A 280 -6.46 -15.04 -15.41
CA THR A 280 -5.48 -16.00 -14.89
C THR A 280 -5.63 -17.34 -15.57
N TYR A 281 -4.53 -18.09 -15.66
CA TYR A 281 -4.51 -19.46 -16.15
C TYR A 281 -3.45 -20.25 -15.39
N LEU A 282 -3.81 -21.46 -14.96
CA LEU A 282 -2.91 -22.37 -14.26
C LEU A 282 -2.94 -23.71 -14.97
N GLU A 283 -1.79 -24.13 -15.49
CA GLU A 283 -1.61 -25.45 -16.10
C GLU A 283 -0.78 -26.34 -15.17
N SER A 284 -1.21 -27.58 -14.96
CA SER A 284 -0.44 -28.59 -14.22
C SER A 284 0.30 -29.50 -15.18
N PHE A 285 1.58 -29.76 -14.88
CA PHE A 285 2.41 -30.69 -15.64
C PHE A 285 2.85 -31.89 -14.79
N ASP A 286 2.37 -31.99 -13.55
CA ASP A 286 2.77 -33.00 -12.58
C ASP A 286 4.30 -33.14 -12.54
N GLY A 287 4.85 -34.34 -12.63
CA GLY A 287 6.30 -34.57 -12.59
C GLY A 287 7.08 -34.18 -13.85
N ASN A 288 6.45 -33.61 -14.87
CA ASN A 288 7.09 -33.36 -16.16
C ASN A 288 7.61 -31.92 -16.29
N LEU A 289 8.80 -31.69 -15.77
CA LEU A 289 9.49 -30.39 -15.83
C LEU A 289 9.73 -29.92 -17.27
N ASP A 290 10.14 -30.82 -18.17
CA ASP A 290 10.48 -30.45 -19.55
C ASP A 290 9.27 -29.91 -20.31
N ASN A 291 8.10 -30.49 -20.10
CA ASN A 291 6.85 -29.99 -20.67
C ASN A 291 6.47 -28.63 -20.07
N ALA A 292 6.64 -28.43 -18.77
CA ALA A 292 6.39 -27.14 -18.12
C ALA A 292 7.32 -26.04 -18.68
N LYS A 293 8.63 -26.33 -18.81
CA LYS A 293 9.61 -25.42 -19.43
C LYS A 293 9.26 -25.11 -20.87
N ARG A 294 8.91 -26.13 -21.67
CA ARG A 294 8.52 -25.93 -23.08
C ARG A 294 7.29 -25.03 -23.19
N PHE A 295 6.28 -25.25 -22.35
CA PHE A 295 5.09 -24.41 -22.33
C PHE A 295 5.40 -22.97 -21.91
N PHE A 296 6.23 -22.77 -20.88
CA PHE A 296 6.70 -21.46 -20.46
C PHE A 296 7.41 -20.72 -21.60
N CYS A 297 8.42 -21.33 -22.21
CA CYS A 297 9.21 -20.73 -23.29
C CYS A 297 8.36 -20.49 -24.55
N GLN A 298 7.43 -21.40 -24.86
CA GLN A 298 6.46 -21.20 -25.94
C GLN A 298 5.60 -19.97 -25.68
N LYS A 299 5.04 -19.81 -24.47
CA LYS A 299 4.22 -18.64 -24.13
C LYS A 299 5.03 -17.35 -24.20
N PHE A 300 6.27 -17.36 -23.71
CA PHE A 300 7.17 -16.22 -23.85
C PHE A 300 7.38 -15.84 -25.32
N SER A 301 7.80 -16.80 -26.16
CA SER A 301 8.07 -16.57 -27.59
C SER A 301 6.83 -16.15 -28.37
N GLU A 302 5.64 -16.72 -28.09
CA GLU A 302 4.38 -16.30 -28.72
C GLU A 302 4.08 -14.81 -28.49
N LYS A 303 4.39 -14.30 -27.28
CA LYS A 303 4.11 -12.93 -26.86
C LYS A 303 5.19 -11.93 -27.25
N THR A 304 6.45 -12.36 -27.34
CA THR A 304 7.61 -11.47 -27.55
C THR A 304 8.31 -11.66 -28.89
N LYS A 305 8.15 -12.82 -29.55
CA LYS A 305 8.98 -13.32 -30.66
C LYS A 305 10.46 -13.55 -30.31
N ASN A 306 10.81 -13.57 -29.03
CA ASN A 306 12.17 -13.83 -28.55
C ASN A 306 12.25 -15.22 -27.91
N ASP A 307 13.47 -15.76 -27.82
CA ASP A 307 13.75 -16.94 -27.01
C ASP A 307 14.04 -16.52 -25.56
N PHE A 308 13.45 -17.24 -24.61
CA PHE A 308 13.59 -16.94 -23.19
C PHE A 308 15.02 -17.15 -22.68
N TYR A 309 15.71 -18.17 -23.18
CA TYR A 309 17.11 -18.42 -22.79
C TYR A 309 18.08 -17.36 -23.34
N HIS A 310 17.69 -16.67 -24.41
CA HIS A 310 18.47 -15.58 -25.03
C HIS A 310 17.89 -14.19 -24.72
N ARG A 311 17.19 -14.04 -23.58
CA ARG A 311 16.55 -12.78 -23.18
C ARG A 311 17.52 -11.63 -22.88
N ASP A 312 18.81 -11.90 -22.72
CA ASP A 312 19.83 -10.85 -22.56
C ASP A 312 20.04 -10.05 -23.84
N THR A 313 19.82 -10.66 -25.01
CA THR A 313 19.86 -10.04 -26.33
C THR A 313 18.46 -9.74 -26.87
N PHE A 314 17.49 -9.53 -25.98
CA PHE A 314 16.09 -9.28 -26.33
C PHE A 314 15.93 -8.12 -27.32
N ILE A 315 15.13 -8.34 -28.36
CA ILE A 315 14.77 -7.30 -29.34
C ILE A 315 13.27 -7.06 -29.29
N LYS A 316 12.89 -5.79 -29.10
CA LYS A 316 11.50 -5.37 -29.13
C LYS A 316 10.95 -5.41 -30.56
N TYR A 317 9.88 -6.19 -30.78
CA TYR A 317 9.14 -6.20 -32.03
C TYR A 317 7.86 -5.35 -31.95
N SER A 318 7.58 -4.61 -33.04
CA SER A 318 6.34 -3.84 -33.18
C SER A 318 5.10 -4.74 -33.00
N GLY A 319 4.12 -4.24 -32.26
CA GLY A 319 2.87 -4.96 -31.96
C GLY A 319 3.01 -6.17 -31.03
N LYS A 320 4.20 -6.47 -30.50
CA LYS A 320 4.44 -7.53 -29.51
C LYS A 320 4.70 -6.96 -28.12
N TYR A 321 4.75 -7.81 -27.10
CA TYR A 321 5.10 -7.38 -25.74
C TYR A 321 6.60 -7.09 -25.63
N ASP A 322 6.97 -6.19 -24.72
CA ASP A 322 8.35 -5.94 -24.29
C ASP A 322 8.64 -6.70 -23.00
N TYR A 323 9.91 -6.94 -22.70
CA TYR A 323 10.35 -7.59 -21.49
C TYR A 323 10.71 -6.55 -20.42
N VAL A 324 10.05 -6.61 -19.27
CA VAL A 324 10.35 -5.74 -18.12
C VAL A 324 11.37 -6.46 -17.24
N LYS A 325 12.60 -5.95 -17.19
CA LYS A 325 13.67 -6.57 -16.41
C LYS A 325 13.46 -6.32 -14.92
N LEU A 326 13.10 -7.38 -14.20
CA LEU A 326 12.94 -7.36 -12.77
C LEU A 326 14.23 -7.83 -12.07
N ASP A 327 14.67 -7.09 -11.06
CA ASP A 327 15.75 -7.52 -10.17
C ASP A 327 15.16 -8.24 -8.94
N TYR A 328 15.59 -9.49 -8.74
CA TYR A 328 15.15 -10.34 -7.64
C TYR A 328 16.31 -10.62 -6.67
N ASN A 329 17.38 -9.83 -6.71
CA ASN A 329 18.65 -10.13 -6.07
C ASN A 329 18.77 -9.48 -4.68
N PRO A 330 18.64 -10.23 -3.56
CA PRO A 330 19.20 -9.79 -2.30
C PRO A 330 20.70 -10.11 -2.36
N SER A 331 21.51 -9.12 -2.71
CA SER A 331 22.93 -9.28 -3.06
C SER A 331 23.71 -10.30 -2.18
N THR A 332 24.45 -11.19 -2.84
CA THR A 332 25.58 -12.02 -2.31
C THR A 332 25.29 -13.18 -1.33
N SER A 333 24.65 -14.27 -1.80
CA SER A 333 24.99 -15.60 -1.26
C SER A 333 26.13 -16.20 -2.09
N LYS A 334 27.37 -15.88 -1.70
CA LYS A 334 28.47 -16.82 -1.92
C LYS A 334 28.17 -18.06 -1.08
N ASN A 335 28.37 -19.23 -1.69
CA ASN A 335 28.28 -20.59 -1.15
C ASN A 335 26.92 -21.27 -1.32
N ASN A 336 26.63 -21.69 -2.55
CA ASN A 336 25.67 -22.76 -2.81
C ASN A 336 26.46 -24.08 -2.94
N ASP A 337 26.74 -24.70 -1.79
CA ASP A 337 27.03 -26.13 -1.63
C ASP A 337 26.63 -26.51 -0.19
N GLU A 338 25.33 -26.50 0.12
CA GLU A 338 24.82 -26.95 1.42
C GLU A 338 23.70 -28.00 1.26
N ASN A 339 23.91 -29.15 1.91
CA ASN A 339 22.98 -30.28 1.91
C ASN A 339 21.71 -30.02 2.75
N ASP A 340 20.66 -30.83 2.52
CA ASP A 340 19.31 -30.70 3.12
C ASP A 340 19.25 -30.63 4.66
N GLU A 341 20.27 -31.13 5.38
CA GLU A 341 20.34 -31.01 6.84
C GLU A 341 20.62 -29.57 7.33
N ASN A 342 21.42 -28.80 6.59
CA ASN A 342 21.72 -27.39 6.93
C ASN A 342 20.50 -26.50 6.66
N LYS A 343 19.68 -26.84 5.66
CA LYS A 343 18.42 -26.15 5.34
C LYS A 343 17.40 -26.27 6.49
N LYS A 344 17.30 -27.46 7.11
CA LYS A 344 16.45 -27.68 8.29
C LYS A 344 16.96 -26.98 9.54
N LYS A 345 18.27 -27.00 9.79
CA LYS A 345 18.88 -26.28 10.93
C LYS A 345 18.72 -24.76 10.79
N ARG A 346 18.87 -24.22 9.58
CA ARG A 346 18.67 -22.80 9.30
C ARG A 346 17.20 -22.38 9.41
N ALA A 347 16.25 -23.20 8.98
CA ALA A 347 14.82 -22.95 9.16
C ALA A 347 14.39 -22.98 10.64
N ALA A 348 14.92 -23.92 11.43
CA ALA A 348 14.70 -23.98 12.87
C ALA A 348 15.34 -22.77 13.59
N ALA A 349 16.56 -22.38 13.20
CA ALA A 349 17.21 -21.18 13.71
C ALA A 349 16.44 -19.89 13.34
N LEU A 350 15.83 -19.82 12.14
CA LEU A 350 15.03 -18.68 11.68
C LEU A 350 13.68 -18.57 12.42
N GLU A 351 13.08 -19.69 12.82
CA GLU A 351 11.87 -19.72 13.66
C GLU A 351 12.19 -19.40 15.14
N GLU A 352 13.35 -19.83 15.66
CA GLU A 352 13.83 -19.35 16.96
C GLU A 352 14.14 -17.84 16.95
N LEU A 353 14.60 -17.32 15.81
CA LEU A 353 14.98 -15.92 15.64
C LEU A 353 13.78 -14.96 15.58
N LYS A 354 12.68 -15.35 14.92
CA LYS A 354 11.42 -14.57 14.90
C LYS A 354 10.78 -14.43 16.28
N ASN A 355 11.11 -15.32 17.21
CA ASN A 355 10.53 -15.37 18.55
C ASN A 355 11.42 -14.70 19.63
N ARG A 356 12.57 -14.13 19.27
CA ARG A 356 13.41 -13.37 20.21
C ARG A 356 12.91 -11.92 20.32
N PRO A 357 12.86 -11.35 21.53
CA PRO A 357 12.51 -9.94 21.70
C PRO A 357 13.52 -9.06 20.97
N ILE A 358 13.03 -8.12 20.15
CA ILE A 358 13.85 -7.15 19.44
C ILE A 358 14.60 -6.32 20.50
N PRO A 359 15.94 -6.22 20.44
CA PRO A 359 16.70 -5.39 21.35
C PRO A 359 16.24 -3.92 21.30
N GLU A 360 16.28 -3.21 22.42
CA GLU A 360 16.01 -1.76 22.42
C GLU A 360 17.03 -1.02 21.54
N SER A 361 16.55 -0.02 20.81
CA SER A 361 17.38 0.87 19.98
C SER A 361 18.28 1.72 20.88
N LYS A 362 19.52 1.95 20.43
CA LYS A 362 20.48 2.83 21.11
C LYS A 362 20.38 4.29 20.67
N LEU A 363 19.54 4.59 19.69
CA LEU A 363 19.43 5.91 19.06
C LEU A 363 18.48 6.82 19.86
N ASP A 364 18.70 8.14 19.76
CA ASP A 364 17.73 9.14 20.27
C ASP A 364 16.36 8.92 19.60
N LYS A 365 15.27 9.12 20.35
CA LYS A 365 13.92 8.86 19.85
C LYS A 365 13.60 9.66 18.58
N ARG A 366 14.10 10.90 18.46
CA ARG A 366 13.95 11.73 17.25
C ARG A 366 14.66 11.14 16.05
N VAL A 367 15.83 10.51 16.27
CA VAL A 367 16.54 9.77 15.23
C VAL A 367 15.78 8.50 14.87
N GLN A 368 15.21 7.78 15.83
CA GLN A 368 14.37 6.62 15.52
C GLN A 368 13.17 7.02 14.65
N ASP A 369 12.50 8.12 14.98
CA ASP A 369 11.31 8.61 14.28
C ASP A 369 11.63 9.01 12.82
N ILE A 370 12.75 9.72 12.57
CA ILE A 370 13.14 10.06 11.20
C ILE A 370 13.55 8.83 10.39
N ILE A 371 14.24 7.85 11.01
CA ILE A 371 14.64 6.60 10.33
C ILE A 371 13.41 5.75 10.01
N GLU A 372 12.47 5.63 10.94
CA GLU A 372 11.19 4.96 10.70
C GLU A 372 10.41 5.63 9.57
N LEU A 373 10.42 6.96 9.49
CA LEU A 373 9.75 7.72 8.44
C LEU A 373 10.38 7.47 7.06
N ILE A 374 11.70 7.69 6.92
CA ILE A 374 12.37 7.62 5.62
C ILE A 374 12.60 6.19 5.14
N CYS A 375 12.58 5.19 6.04
CA CYS A 375 12.66 3.77 5.69
C CYS A 375 11.28 3.09 5.62
N ASN A 376 10.18 3.86 5.66
CA ASN A 376 8.83 3.31 5.59
C ASN A 376 8.48 2.86 4.18
N VAL A 377 8.64 1.57 3.91
CA VAL A 377 8.30 0.94 2.62
C VAL A 377 6.86 1.25 2.18
N ARG A 378 5.90 1.31 3.12
CA ARG A 378 4.51 1.61 2.79
C ARG A 378 4.32 3.05 2.30
N LEU A 379 5.00 4.02 2.92
CA LEU A 379 4.94 5.41 2.46
C LEU A 379 5.59 5.59 1.09
N MET A 380 6.68 4.87 0.82
CA MET A 380 7.27 4.82 -0.54
C MET A 380 6.30 4.23 -1.56
N GLU A 381 5.56 3.19 -1.17
CA GLU A 381 4.54 2.53 -1.99
C GLU A 381 3.39 3.49 -2.33
N GLU A 382 2.92 4.22 -1.32
CA GLU A 382 1.88 5.24 -1.45
C GLU A 382 2.34 6.40 -2.35
N ALA A 383 3.59 6.87 -2.20
CA ALA A 383 4.18 7.90 -3.05
C ALA A 383 4.25 7.48 -4.53
N LEU A 384 4.73 6.25 -4.83
CA LEU A 384 4.76 5.75 -6.21
C LEU A 384 3.36 5.57 -6.82
N LEU A 385 2.37 5.18 -6.02
CA LEU A 385 0.99 5.09 -6.48
C LEU A 385 0.43 6.46 -6.87
N GLU A 386 0.75 7.53 -6.12
CA GLU A 386 0.38 8.91 -6.49
C GLU A 386 1.03 9.35 -7.81
N MET A 387 2.23 8.83 -8.10
CA MET A 387 2.92 9.02 -9.37
C MET A 387 2.40 8.13 -10.51
N LYS A 388 1.29 7.41 -10.30
CA LYS A 388 0.64 6.51 -11.27
C LYS A 388 1.49 5.31 -11.68
N PHE A 389 2.50 4.97 -10.89
CA PHE A 389 3.27 3.75 -11.06
C PHE A 389 2.50 2.55 -10.49
N ASP A 390 2.47 1.42 -11.21
CA ASP A 390 1.78 0.19 -10.75
C ASP A 390 2.64 -0.56 -9.71
N ALA A 391 2.75 0.02 -8.51
CA ALA A 391 3.50 -0.55 -7.38
C ALA A 391 2.88 -1.85 -6.85
N LYS A 392 1.59 -2.10 -7.09
CA LYS A 392 0.90 -3.33 -6.63
C LYS A 392 1.32 -4.56 -7.43
N LYS A 393 1.59 -4.41 -8.73
CA LYS A 393 2.04 -5.51 -9.59
C LYS A 393 3.54 -5.54 -9.81
N ASN A 394 4.20 -4.38 -9.63
CA ASN A 394 5.65 -4.25 -9.59
C ASN A 394 6.03 -3.74 -8.19
N PRO A 395 6.00 -4.60 -7.14
CA PRO A 395 6.37 -4.19 -5.79
C PRO A 395 7.73 -3.50 -5.79
N LEU A 396 7.87 -2.53 -4.88
CA LEU A 396 9.00 -1.62 -4.74
C LEU A 396 10.36 -2.33 -4.86
N GLY A 397 11.30 -1.70 -5.54
CA GLY A 397 12.69 -2.18 -5.65
C GLY A 397 12.92 -3.32 -6.64
N LYS A 398 12.00 -3.55 -7.59
CA LYS A 398 12.16 -4.62 -8.59
C LYS A 398 12.41 -4.17 -10.00
N LEU A 399 12.14 -2.93 -10.41
CA LEU A 399 12.64 -2.52 -11.74
C LEU A 399 14.16 -2.46 -11.61
N SER A 400 14.87 -3.26 -12.40
CA SER A 400 16.33 -3.20 -12.36
C SER A 400 16.83 -1.80 -12.73
N SER A 401 17.96 -1.36 -12.17
CA SER A 401 18.65 -0.14 -12.61
C SER A 401 18.79 -0.04 -14.15
N ALA A 402 18.96 -1.18 -14.84
CA ALA A 402 18.97 -1.23 -16.31
C ALA A 402 17.62 -0.80 -16.94
N GLN A 403 16.50 -1.20 -16.35
CA GLN A 403 15.15 -0.81 -16.77
C GLN A 403 14.89 0.67 -16.50
N ILE A 404 15.33 1.21 -15.36
CA ILE A 404 15.22 2.63 -15.01
C ILE A 404 16.04 3.48 -16.00
N LYS A 405 17.29 3.09 -16.28
CA LYS A 405 18.14 3.71 -17.31
C LYS A 405 17.51 3.68 -18.70
N ALA A 406 16.86 2.59 -19.06
CA ALA A 406 16.11 2.50 -20.31
C ALA A 406 14.88 3.43 -20.33
N GLY A 407 14.28 3.71 -19.17
CA GLY A 407 13.25 4.74 -18.98
C GLY A 407 13.80 6.14 -19.26
N TYR A 408 14.93 6.51 -18.65
CA TYR A 408 15.59 7.80 -18.88
C TYR A 408 15.94 8.01 -20.34
N ALA A 409 16.48 6.98 -21.01
CA ALA A 409 16.78 7.06 -22.44
C ALA A 409 15.51 7.34 -23.27
N ALA A 410 14.38 6.71 -22.94
CA ALA A 410 13.11 6.97 -23.64
C ALA A 410 12.57 8.39 -23.36
N LEU A 411 12.73 8.91 -22.14
CA LEU A 411 12.39 10.30 -21.83
C LEU A 411 13.30 11.30 -22.56
N LYS A 412 14.58 10.97 -22.74
CA LYS A 412 15.53 11.79 -23.52
C LYS A 412 15.09 11.90 -24.99
N ASP A 413 14.62 10.81 -25.56
CA ASP A 413 14.06 10.82 -26.93
C ASP A 413 12.82 11.72 -27.01
N ILE A 414 11.93 11.65 -26.02
CA ILE A 414 10.74 12.52 -25.93
C ILE A 414 11.14 14.00 -25.78
N GLU A 415 12.14 14.31 -24.95
CA GLU A 415 12.67 15.66 -24.78
C GLU A 415 13.15 16.25 -26.11
N ASN A 416 13.88 15.48 -26.92
CA ASN A 416 14.35 15.93 -28.23
C ASN A 416 13.20 16.34 -29.16
N PHE A 417 12.07 15.62 -29.13
CA PHE A 417 10.87 15.99 -29.88
C PHE A 417 10.17 17.23 -29.32
N ILE A 418 10.12 17.40 -27.99
CA ILE A 418 9.57 18.60 -27.34
C ILE A 418 10.40 19.83 -27.73
N ASN A 419 11.73 19.75 -27.64
CA ASN A 419 12.65 20.85 -27.95
C ASN A 419 12.59 21.26 -29.43
N THR A 420 12.30 20.32 -30.33
CA THR A 420 12.14 20.58 -31.77
C THR A 420 10.68 20.86 -32.18
N ASN A 421 9.75 20.85 -31.22
CA ASN A 421 8.31 21.02 -31.44
C ASN A 421 7.73 20.06 -32.51
N ASN A 422 8.25 18.83 -32.56
CA ASN A 422 7.91 17.82 -33.57
C ASN A 422 7.07 16.68 -32.97
N PHE A 423 5.75 16.70 -33.21
CA PHE A 423 4.80 15.73 -32.65
C PHE A 423 4.23 14.77 -33.69
N ASN A 424 5.10 14.22 -34.53
CA ASN A 424 4.74 13.25 -35.57
C ASN A 424 4.52 11.83 -35.02
N ALA A 425 4.34 10.84 -35.90
CA ALA A 425 4.15 9.44 -35.49
C ALA A 425 5.34 8.87 -34.68
N ALA A 426 6.57 9.34 -34.93
CA ALA A 426 7.75 8.91 -34.17
C ALA A 426 7.71 9.42 -32.72
N PHE A 427 7.17 10.62 -32.47
CA PHE A 427 6.94 11.12 -31.11
C PHE A 427 5.92 10.26 -30.34
N ILE A 428 4.85 9.81 -31.01
CA ILE A 428 3.87 8.89 -30.41
C ILE A 428 4.55 7.56 -30.05
N GLU A 429 5.43 7.06 -30.92
CA GLU A 429 6.17 5.82 -30.66
C GLU A 429 7.20 5.97 -29.53
N ALA A 430 7.83 7.13 -29.38
CA ALA A 430 8.69 7.42 -28.22
C ALA A 430 7.90 7.37 -26.91
N ASN A 431 6.68 7.93 -26.89
CA ASN A 431 5.77 7.81 -25.74
C ASN A 431 5.32 6.36 -25.49
N ASN A 432 4.97 5.61 -26.53
CA ASN A 432 4.66 4.17 -26.41
C ASN A 432 5.83 3.40 -25.80
N THR A 433 7.06 3.71 -26.24
CA THR A 433 8.29 3.08 -25.76
C THR A 433 8.49 3.38 -24.27
N TYR A 434 8.36 4.64 -23.86
CA TYR A 434 8.46 5.02 -22.45
C TYR A 434 7.45 4.26 -21.58
N TYR A 435 6.15 4.33 -21.88
CA TYR A 435 5.11 3.64 -21.10
C TYR A 435 5.12 2.13 -21.23
N THR A 436 5.83 1.58 -22.20
CA THR A 436 6.09 0.14 -22.29
C THR A 436 7.23 -0.25 -21.36
N ARG A 437 8.28 0.57 -21.26
CA ARG A 437 9.42 0.33 -20.36
C ARG A 437 9.10 0.61 -18.90
N ILE A 438 8.29 1.63 -18.63
CA ILE A 438 7.90 2.05 -17.29
C ILE A 438 6.38 1.85 -17.17
N PRO A 439 5.92 0.74 -16.56
CA PRO A 439 4.49 0.44 -16.50
C PRO A 439 3.72 1.45 -15.65
N HIS A 440 2.69 2.03 -16.24
CA HIS A 440 1.83 3.03 -15.60
C HIS A 440 0.38 2.57 -15.51
N GLU A 441 -0.32 2.98 -14.46
CA GLU A 441 -1.76 2.80 -14.32
C GLU A 441 -2.53 4.04 -14.79
N PHE A 442 -3.16 3.95 -15.97
CA PHE A 442 -4.00 5.02 -16.53
C PHE A 442 -5.51 4.78 -16.38
N GLY A 443 -5.93 3.85 -15.52
CA GLY A 443 -7.33 3.46 -15.42
C GLY A 443 -7.86 3.01 -16.79
N ARG A 444 -9.07 3.43 -17.20
CA ARG A 444 -9.62 3.17 -18.55
C ARG A 444 -9.25 4.24 -19.59
N HIS A 445 -8.55 5.29 -19.18
CA HIS A 445 -8.18 6.39 -20.07
C HIS A 445 -7.01 5.99 -20.96
N THR A 446 -6.95 6.62 -22.13
CA THR A 446 -5.79 6.52 -23.02
C THR A 446 -4.56 7.08 -22.31
N PRO A 447 -3.39 6.40 -22.36
CA PRO A 447 -2.16 6.95 -21.83
C PRO A 447 -1.92 8.35 -22.42
N PRO A 448 -1.63 9.37 -21.60
CA PRO A 448 -1.44 10.74 -22.06
C PRO A 448 -0.17 10.87 -22.90
N LEU A 449 -0.05 11.90 -23.72
CA LEU A 449 1.20 12.22 -24.42
C LEU A 449 2.00 13.22 -23.58
N ILE A 450 3.30 12.97 -23.39
CA ILE A 450 4.26 13.84 -22.72
C ILE A 450 4.71 14.91 -23.71
N LYS A 451 3.97 16.03 -23.79
CA LYS A 451 4.18 17.09 -24.78
C LYS A 451 4.86 18.35 -24.24
N THR A 452 4.95 18.47 -22.92
CA THR A 452 5.44 19.68 -22.25
C THR A 452 6.61 19.36 -21.35
N THR A 453 7.50 20.34 -21.14
CA THR A 453 8.61 20.22 -20.20
C THR A 453 8.14 19.90 -18.78
N GLN A 454 6.97 20.41 -18.37
CA GLN A 454 6.41 20.10 -17.05
C GLN A 454 5.98 18.63 -16.93
N GLN A 455 5.33 18.08 -17.95
CA GLN A 455 5.00 16.64 -17.98
C GLN A 455 6.26 15.79 -18.00
N LEU A 456 7.26 16.17 -18.80
CA LEU A 456 8.55 15.48 -18.84
C LEU A 456 9.22 15.48 -17.46
N LYS A 457 9.23 16.63 -16.77
CA LYS A 457 9.81 16.76 -15.43
C LYS A 457 9.14 15.83 -14.43
N TYR A 458 7.81 15.74 -14.46
CA TYR A 458 7.07 14.82 -13.58
C TYR A 458 7.47 13.35 -13.79
N GLU A 459 7.69 12.94 -15.05
CA GLU A 459 8.11 11.58 -15.39
C GLU A 459 9.59 11.33 -15.05
N ILE A 460 10.44 12.37 -15.05
CA ILE A 460 11.82 12.32 -14.53
C ILE A 460 11.80 12.14 -13.01
N GLU A 461 11.03 12.96 -12.30
CA GLU A 461 10.87 12.86 -10.84
C GLU A 461 10.39 11.45 -10.43
N LEU A 462 9.55 10.80 -11.24
CA LEU A 462 9.15 9.40 -11.03
C LEU A 462 10.34 8.43 -11.16
N LEU A 463 11.18 8.59 -12.18
CA LEU A 463 12.35 7.73 -12.35
C LEU A 463 13.39 7.95 -11.24
N GLU A 464 13.56 9.18 -10.75
CA GLU A 464 14.41 9.50 -9.61
C GLU A 464 13.90 8.80 -8.35
N ALA A 465 12.59 8.92 -8.05
CA ALA A 465 11.97 8.24 -6.93
C ALA A 465 12.11 6.71 -7.00
N LEU A 466 11.97 6.13 -8.20
CA LEU A 466 12.17 4.69 -8.42
C LEU A 466 13.61 4.24 -8.15
N ASP A 467 14.61 5.04 -8.54
CA ASP A 467 16.04 4.77 -8.32
C ASP A 467 16.37 4.87 -6.82
N ASP A 468 15.90 5.92 -6.15
CA ASP A 468 16.07 6.12 -4.70
C ASP A 468 15.46 4.96 -3.90
N ILE A 469 14.26 4.51 -4.27
CA ILE A 469 13.59 3.38 -3.63
C ILE A 469 14.37 2.07 -3.85
N GLU A 470 14.94 1.84 -5.04
CA GLU A 470 15.79 0.65 -5.30
C GLU A 470 17.01 0.66 -4.37
N VAL A 471 17.67 1.82 -4.20
CA VAL A 471 18.81 2.00 -3.30
C VAL A 471 18.40 1.72 -1.85
N VAL A 472 17.29 2.31 -1.39
CA VAL A 472 16.80 2.10 -0.01
C VAL A 472 16.42 0.65 0.22
N PHE A 473 15.73 -0.01 -0.72
CA PHE A 473 15.35 -1.41 -0.56
C PHE A 473 16.55 -2.36 -0.52
N ASN A 474 17.57 -2.11 -1.34
CA ASN A 474 18.84 -2.84 -1.29
C ASN A 474 19.56 -2.63 0.05
N ALA A 475 19.51 -1.43 0.61
CA ALA A 475 19.99 -1.17 1.96
C ALA A 475 19.20 -2.03 2.97
N LEU A 476 17.87 -1.88 3.03
CA LEU A 476 17.01 -2.59 3.99
C LEU A 476 17.13 -4.14 3.94
N THR A 477 17.41 -4.72 2.77
CA THR A 477 17.42 -6.18 2.57
C THR A 477 18.78 -6.86 2.75
N THR A 478 19.89 -6.11 2.78
CA THR A 478 21.24 -6.67 2.96
C THR A 478 21.58 -7.05 4.40
N ASN A 479 20.70 -6.74 5.35
CA ASN A 479 20.95 -6.91 6.78
C ASN A 479 20.44 -8.25 7.33
N THR A 480 21.36 -9.04 7.90
CA THR A 480 21.08 -10.33 8.53
C THR A 480 21.55 -10.42 9.99
N ASN A 481 22.04 -9.31 10.56
CA ASN A 481 22.63 -9.32 11.90
C ASN A 481 21.58 -9.17 13.01
N ASN A 482 20.94 -10.27 13.36
CA ASN A 482 19.77 -10.30 14.24
C ASN A 482 20.03 -9.93 15.72
N HIS A 483 21.24 -9.46 16.04
CA HIS A 483 21.62 -8.96 17.37
C HIS A 483 21.45 -7.45 17.55
N ILE A 484 21.09 -6.72 16.48
CA ILE A 484 20.97 -5.26 16.49
C ILE A 484 19.51 -4.88 16.20
N ASN A 485 19.03 -3.80 16.81
CA ASN A 485 17.70 -3.27 16.51
C ASN A 485 17.60 -2.90 15.00
N PRO A 486 16.51 -3.24 14.29
CA PRO A 486 16.36 -2.93 12.87
C PRO A 486 16.50 -1.44 12.51
N ILE A 487 16.08 -0.53 13.39
CA ILE A 487 16.22 0.92 13.20
C ILE A 487 17.69 1.31 13.26
N ASP A 488 18.44 0.76 14.21
CA ASP A 488 19.88 1.01 14.36
C ASP A 488 20.65 0.52 13.14
N GLN A 489 20.26 -0.64 12.58
CA GLN A 489 20.85 -1.16 11.35
C GLN A 489 20.59 -0.24 10.15
N ASN A 490 19.34 0.20 9.99
CA ASN A 490 18.97 1.10 8.90
C ASN A 490 19.74 2.43 9.02
N TYR A 491 19.89 2.95 10.23
CA TYR A 491 20.69 4.15 10.51
C TYR A 491 22.17 3.97 10.14
N GLU A 492 22.80 2.86 10.52
CA GLU A 492 24.20 2.57 10.18
C GLU A 492 24.43 2.55 8.66
N GLN A 493 23.47 2.04 7.89
CA GLN A 493 23.56 1.98 6.44
C GLN A 493 23.47 3.33 5.73
N LEU A 494 22.83 4.33 6.35
CA LEU A 494 22.84 5.68 5.79
C LEU A 494 24.25 6.25 5.71
N LYS A 495 25.20 5.73 6.51
CA LYS A 495 26.58 6.25 6.61
C LYS A 495 26.57 7.76 6.81
N CYS A 496 25.66 8.21 7.66
CA CYS A 496 25.35 9.61 7.88
C CYS A 496 24.96 9.77 9.34
N LYS A 497 25.72 10.56 10.10
CA LYS A 497 25.37 10.82 11.49
C LYS A 497 24.28 11.88 11.54
N LEU A 498 23.25 11.62 12.35
CA LEU A 498 22.16 12.55 12.62
C LEU A 498 22.19 12.87 14.11
N ASN A 499 22.66 14.06 14.47
CA ASN A 499 22.71 14.52 15.85
C ASN A 499 21.54 15.49 16.11
N PRO A 500 20.56 15.12 16.93
CA PRO A 500 19.45 16.02 17.21
C PRO A 500 19.90 17.27 17.98
N ILE A 501 19.47 18.44 17.53
CA ILE A 501 19.74 19.73 18.18
C ILE A 501 18.61 20.05 19.14
N ASN A 502 18.92 20.56 20.32
CA ASN A 502 17.89 20.95 21.29
C ASN A 502 17.33 22.33 20.97
N LYS A 503 16.05 22.56 21.30
CA LYS A 503 15.39 23.86 21.04
C LYS A 503 16.01 25.02 21.82
N ILE A 504 16.78 24.72 22.87
CA ILE A 504 17.51 25.69 23.68
C ILE A 504 18.88 26.04 23.11
N ASP A 505 19.37 25.33 22.10
CA ASP A 505 20.67 25.63 21.49
C ASP A 505 20.60 26.92 20.68
N ASP A 506 21.67 27.71 20.73
CA ASP A 506 21.77 29.03 20.11
C ASP A 506 21.57 29.02 18.58
N ILE A 507 21.74 27.86 17.94
CA ILE A 507 21.53 27.69 16.50
C ILE A 507 20.05 27.55 16.13
N TYR A 508 19.18 27.14 17.06
CA TYR A 508 17.76 26.95 16.80
C TYR A 508 17.07 28.27 16.37
N PRO A 509 17.22 29.40 17.09
CA PRO A 509 16.63 30.67 16.66
C PRO A 509 17.13 31.15 15.29
N LEU A 510 18.39 30.83 14.93
CA LEU A 510 18.95 31.19 13.62
C LEU A 510 18.25 30.42 12.50
N ILE A 511 18.06 29.11 12.68
CA ILE A 511 17.39 28.24 11.68
C ILE A 511 15.91 28.59 11.58
N ASP A 512 15.22 28.81 12.71
CA ASP A 512 13.81 29.23 12.70
C ASP A 512 13.64 30.58 11.99
N LYS A 513 14.49 31.56 12.29
CA LYS A 513 14.50 32.84 11.58
C LYS A 513 14.76 32.66 10.09
N TYR A 514 15.71 31.80 9.71
CA TYR A 514 15.98 31.52 8.31
C TYR A 514 14.73 30.97 7.62
N LEU A 515 14.10 29.94 8.20
CA LEU A 515 12.88 29.30 7.68
C LEU A 515 11.73 30.31 7.49
N GLN A 516 11.43 31.08 8.54
CA GLN A 516 10.31 32.02 8.52
C GLN A 516 10.57 33.20 7.58
N SER A 517 11.80 33.71 7.51
CA SER A 517 12.14 34.88 6.68
C SER A 517 12.24 34.55 5.19
N THR A 518 12.53 33.29 4.82
CA THR A 518 12.58 32.85 3.42
C THR A 518 11.27 32.25 2.91
N HIS A 519 10.20 32.23 3.70
CA HIS A 519 8.90 31.76 3.23
C HIS A 519 8.32 32.71 2.17
N ALA A 520 8.25 32.23 0.92
CA ALA A 520 7.87 33.06 -0.21
C ALA A 520 6.45 33.63 -0.07
N SER A 521 6.29 34.92 -0.39
CA SER A 521 5.00 35.61 -0.30
C SER A 521 3.92 35.03 -1.22
N THR A 522 4.32 34.27 -2.24
CA THR A 522 3.43 33.57 -3.19
C THR A 522 2.98 32.18 -2.70
N HIS A 523 3.61 31.60 -1.67
CA HIS A 523 3.32 30.25 -1.17
C HIS A 523 2.46 30.27 0.10
N GLN A 524 1.35 31.01 0.10
CA GLN A 524 0.49 31.20 1.29
C GLN A 524 -0.45 30.03 1.60
N LEU A 525 -0.43 28.97 0.80
CA LEU A 525 -1.29 27.80 0.97
C LEU A 525 -0.93 26.98 2.21
N TYR A 526 0.27 27.16 2.75
CA TYR A 526 0.74 26.49 3.96
C TYR A 526 1.58 27.43 4.83
N LYS A 527 1.87 26.97 6.04
CA LYS A 527 2.87 27.55 6.95
C LYS A 527 3.82 26.43 7.37
N MET A 528 5.07 26.79 7.68
CA MET A 528 6.08 25.84 8.13
C MET A 528 6.38 26.07 9.60
N GLN A 529 6.48 24.97 10.35
CA GLN A 529 6.90 24.96 11.75
C GLN A 529 7.99 23.91 11.90
N ILE A 530 9.04 24.24 12.66
CA ILE A 530 10.11 23.29 12.97
C ILE A 530 9.62 22.33 14.07
N GLU A 531 9.58 21.03 13.74
CA GLU A 531 9.35 19.98 14.73
C GLU A 531 10.66 19.61 15.42
N ASP A 532 11.65 19.19 14.64
CA ASP A 532 13.00 18.80 15.06
C ASP A 532 14.08 19.34 14.11
N ILE A 533 15.31 19.46 14.61
CA ILE A 533 16.51 19.85 13.85
C ILE A 533 17.58 18.80 14.09
N PHE A 534 18.28 18.40 13.04
CA PHE A 534 19.41 17.47 13.12
C PHE A 534 20.63 18.12 12.48
N GLU A 535 21.76 18.09 13.18
CA GLU A 535 23.07 18.26 12.54
C GLU A 535 23.37 16.97 11.75
N VAL A 536 23.75 17.14 10.49
CA VAL A 536 23.96 16.04 9.54
C VAL A 536 25.45 15.96 9.18
N GLU A 537 26.06 14.80 9.41
CA GLU A 537 27.45 14.54 9.03
C GLU A 537 27.51 13.29 8.14
N LYS A 538 27.56 13.50 6.82
CA LYS A 538 27.72 12.42 5.85
C LYS A 538 29.19 11.96 5.80
N GLU A 539 29.41 10.65 5.89
CA GLU A 539 30.75 10.06 5.79
C GLU A 539 31.40 10.38 4.45
N GLY A 540 32.63 10.92 4.46
CA GLY A 540 33.40 11.26 3.26
C GLY A 540 33.13 12.65 2.68
N GLU A 541 32.06 13.33 3.09
CA GLU A 541 31.64 14.61 2.49
C GLU A 541 32.64 15.74 2.80
N LYS A 542 33.19 15.77 4.01
CA LYS A 542 34.18 16.78 4.43
C LYS A 542 35.47 16.70 3.62
N GLU A 543 35.86 15.49 3.23
CA GLU A 543 37.08 15.21 2.47
C GLU A 543 36.94 15.58 0.99
N VAL A 544 35.73 15.46 0.43
CA VAL A 544 35.45 15.81 -0.98
C VAL A 544 34.97 17.24 -1.16
N PHE A 545 34.55 17.91 -0.09
CA PHE A 545 34.08 19.30 -0.14
C PHE A 545 35.19 20.24 -0.63
N ASN A 546 34.96 20.88 -1.76
CA ASN A 546 35.89 21.82 -2.37
C ASN A 546 35.44 23.27 -2.13
N ASP A 547 36.22 24.02 -1.37
CA ASP A 547 35.94 25.43 -1.12
C ASP A 547 36.35 26.29 -2.32
N ILE A 548 35.35 26.69 -3.11
CA ILE A 548 35.53 27.57 -4.27
C ILE A 548 35.25 29.04 -3.96
N GLY A 549 35.06 29.40 -2.68
CA GLY A 549 34.59 30.72 -2.23
C GLY A 549 33.06 30.86 -2.26
N ASN A 550 32.54 31.99 -1.74
CA ASN A 550 31.10 32.28 -1.60
C ASN A 550 30.29 31.17 -0.91
N LYS A 551 30.75 30.70 0.26
CA LYS A 551 30.06 29.67 1.03
C LYS A 551 28.75 30.19 1.59
N MET A 552 27.65 29.54 1.20
CA MET A 552 26.29 29.86 1.62
C MET A 552 25.61 28.60 2.16
N LEU A 553 24.71 28.79 3.12
CA LEU A 553 23.74 27.78 3.53
C LEU A 553 22.49 27.98 2.68
N LEU A 554 21.99 26.92 2.05
CA LEU A 554 20.83 26.93 1.17
C LEU A 554 19.83 25.84 1.61
N TRP A 555 18.56 25.98 1.20
CA TRP A 555 17.50 24.97 1.39
C TRP A 555 17.59 23.83 0.40
#